data_AF-A0A1F2QBT0-F1
#
_entry.id   AF-A0A1F2QBT0-F1
#
_cell.length_a   1.000
_cell.length_b   1.000
_cell.length_c   1.000
_cell.angle_alpha   90.00
_cell.angle_beta   90.00
_cell.angle_gamma   90.00
#
_symmetry.space_group_name_H-M   'P 1'
#
loop_
_entity.id
_entity.type
_entity.pdbx_description
1 polymer ?
#
loop_
_entity_poly.entity_id
_entity_poly.type
_entity_poly.pdbx_seq_one_letter_code
_entity_poly.pdbx_strand_id
1 'polypeptide(L)'
;MKGLILVVLLVAAALLAYNYVHTGKVTLVPSSLSKAEQELQRLEERLDGARRQFDAAGRAAGVAGVDTTADAEAARREVERVEADLKDLQKRLEAADKLRADQLMDKIQEFKKELR
;
A
#
# COMPACT_ATOMS: atom_id res chain seq x y z
N MET A 1 26.37 -14.13 -3.90
CA MET A 1 25.97 -13.02 -2.99
C MET A 1 26.19 -11.63 -3.58
N LYS A 2 27.36 -11.32 -4.17
CA LYS A 2 27.67 -9.98 -4.71
C LYS A 2 26.77 -9.53 -5.88
N GLY A 3 26.35 -10.47 -6.74
CA GLY A 3 25.47 -10.18 -7.88
C GLY A 3 24.02 -9.85 -7.50
N LEU A 4 23.49 -10.47 -6.44
CA LEU A 4 22.11 -10.22 -5.99
C LEU A 4 21.97 -8.81 -5.40
N ILE A 5 22.98 -8.37 -4.64
CA ILE A 5 23.04 -7.02 -4.06
C ILE A 5 23.08 -5.95 -5.15
N LEU A 6 23.84 -6.19 -6.22
CA LEU A 6 23.91 -5.30 -7.38
C LEU A 6 22.57 -5.18 -8.12
N VAL A 7 21.83 -6.29 -8.24
CA VAL A 7 20.50 -6.29 -8.87
C VAL A 7 19.48 -5.55 -8.01
N VAL A 8 19.48 -5.76 -6.69
CA VAL A 8 18.59 -5.04 -5.78
C VAL A 8 18.88 -3.54 -5.78
N LEU A 9 20.15 -3.15 -5.80
CA LEU A 9 20.56 -1.74 -5.93
C LEU A 9 20.13 -1.12 -7.26
N LEU A 10 20.23 -1.88 -8.37
CA LEU A 10 19.79 -1.42 -9.68
C LEU A 10 18.28 -1.24 -9.76
N VAL A 11 17.50 -2.16 -9.17
CA VAL A 11 16.03 -2.05 -9.10
C VAL A 11 15.63 -0.88 -8.22
N ALA A 12 16.29 -0.68 -7.07
CA ALA A 12 16.06 0.48 -6.21
C ALA A 12 16.41 1.80 -6.91
N ALA A 13 17.53 1.86 -7.65
CA ALA A 13 17.93 3.03 -8.42
C ALA A 13 16.96 3.31 -9.60
N ALA A 14 16.46 2.27 -10.27
CA ALA A 14 15.46 2.38 -11.32
C ALA A 14 14.11 2.89 -10.76
N LEU A 15 13.70 2.43 -9.57
CA LEU A 15 12.52 2.92 -8.89
C LEU A 15 12.66 4.39 -8.47
N LEU A 16 13.83 4.80 -7.98
CA LEU A 16 14.12 6.19 -7.64
C LEU A 16 14.16 7.09 -8.88
N ALA A 17 14.76 6.63 -9.98
CA ALA A 17 14.80 7.35 -11.25
C ALA A 17 13.40 7.47 -11.89
N TYR A 18 12.60 6.40 -11.84
CA TYR A 18 11.21 6.40 -12.29
C TYR A 18 10.37 7.38 -11.45
N ASN A 19 10.54 7.36 -10.12
CA ASN A 19 9.88 8.29 -9.20
C ASN A 19 10.32 9.74 -9.46
N TYR A 20 11.61 9.98 -9.74
CA TYR A 20 12.14 11.31 -10.06
C TYR A 20 11.59 11.88 -11.37
N VAL A 21 11.54 11.08 -12.43
CA VAL A 21 11.02 11.49 -13.75
C VAL A 21 9.51 11.74 -13.71
N HIS A 22 8.77 11.00 -12.87
CA HIS A 22 7.31 11.18 -12.77
C HIS A 22 6.88 12.27 -11.80
N THR A 23 7.68 12.59 -10.78
CA THR A 23 7.29 13.48 -9.67
C THR A 23 8.05 14.81 -9.64
N GLY A 24 9.12 14.97 -10.42
CA GLY A 24 9.85 16.23 -10.59
C GLY A 24 10.58 16.76 -9.35
N LYS A 25 10.64 16.00 -8.26
CA LYS A 25 11.31 16.40 -7.01
C LYS A 25 12.39 15.39 -6.63
N VAL A 26 13.61 15.87 -6.46
CA VAL A 26 14.70 15.10 -5.83
C VAL A 26 14.38 15.02 -4.33
N THR A 27 14.16 13.82 -3.82
CA THR A 27 13.97 13.50 -2.40
C THR A 27 15.24 13.80 -1.59
N LEU A 28 15.53 15.09 -1.36
CA LEU A 28 16.63 15.55 -0.50
C LEU A 28 16.21 16.70 0.43
N VAL A 29 14.92 17.09 0.44
CA VAL A 29 14.40 18.11 1.36
C VAL A 29 13.39 17.46 2.30
N PRO A 30 13.62 17.46 3.63
CA PRO A 30 12.67 16.94 4.60
C PRO A 30 11.55 17.98 4.76
N SER A 31 10.57 17.98 3.86
CA SER A 31 9.31 18.67 4.08
C SER A 31 8.45 17.76 4.94
N SER A 32 8.10 18.20 6.14
CA SER A 32 7.03 17.59 6.94
C SER A 32 5.83 17.32 6.02
N LEU A 33 5.46 16.05 5.87
CA LEU A 33 4.35 15.61 5.00
C LEU A 33 3.12 16.49 5.25
N SER A 34 2.46 16.91 4.17
CA SER A 34 1.21 17.65 4.28
C SER A 34 0.17 16.81 5.06
N LYS A 35 -0.84 17.43 5.67
CA LYS A 35 -1.87 16.68 6.42
C LYS A 35 -2.55 15.61 5.55
N ALA A 36 -2.79 15.94 4.28
CA ALA A 36 -3.35 15.03 3.30
C ALA A 36 -2.40 13.86 2.98
N GLU A 37 -1.10 14.13 2.81
CA GLU A 37 -0.09 13.08 2.59
C GLU A 37 0.06 12.16 3.80
N GLN A 38 -0.02 12.71 5.02
CA GLN A 38 -0.01 11.90 6.24
C GLN A 38 -1.24 11.00 6.35
N GLU A 39 -2.42 11.48 5.94
CA GLU A 39 -3.64 10.66 5.92
C GLU A 39 -3.56 9.56 4.87
N LEU A 40 -3.07 9.87 3.66
CA LEU A 40 -2.83 8.86 2.63
C LEU A 40 -1.82 7.81 3.07
N GLN A 41 -0.72 8.22 3.70
CA GLN A 41 0.28 7.29 4.22
C GLN A 41 -0.30 6.39 5.31
N ARG A 42 -1.12 6.92 6.23
CA ARG A 42 -1.78 6.10 7.25
C ARG A 42 -2.74 5.08 6.63
N LEU A 43 -3.44 5.43 5.56
CA LEU A 43 -4.32 4.50 4.83
C LEU A 43 -3.52 3.40 4.13
N GLU A 44 -2.37 3.75 3.53
CA GLU A 44 -1.46 2.77 2.93
C GLU A 44 -0.89 1.80 3.98
N GLU A 45 -0.44 2.30 5.14
CA GLU A 45 0.06 1.47 6.23
C GLU A 45 -1.00 0.49 6.77
N ARG A 46 -2.26 0.93 6.84
CA ARG A 46 -3.40 0.08 7.23
C ARG A 46 -3.69 -1.00 6.18
N LEU A 47 -3.66 -0.65 4.90
CA LEU A 47 -3.82 -1.62 3.80
C LEU A 47 -2.73 -2.69 3.84
N ASP A 48 -1.47 -2.29 4.03
CA ASP A 48 -0.34 -3.21 4.16
C ASP A 48 -0.48 -4.11 5.39
N GLY A 49 -0.99 -3.56 6.50
CA GLY A 49 -1.34 -4.32 7.69
C GLY A 49 -2.36 -5.41 7.40
N ALA A 50 -3.48 -5.06 6.75
CA ALA A 50 -4.53 -6.00 6.37
C ALA A 50 -4.01 -7.08 5.41
N ARG A 51 -3.16 -6.72 4.44
CA ARG A 51 -2.52 -7.66 3.52
C ARG A 51 -1.64 -8.68 4.25
N ARG A 52 -0.77 -8.20 5.14
CA ARG A 52 0.07 -9.08 5.96
C ARG A 52 -0.75 -10.04 6.83
N GLN A 53 -1.87 -9.57 7.38
CA GLN A 53 -2.77 -10.40 8.19
C GLN A 53 -3.45 -11.48 7.34
N PHE A 54 -3.94 -11.14 6.15
CA PHE A 54 -4.52 -12.11 5.22
C PHE A 54 -3.51 -13.17 4.77
N ASP A 55 -2.29 -12.75 4.40
CA ASP A 55 -1.23 -13.67 4.00
C ASP A 55 -0.81 -14.60 5.15
N ALA A 56 -0.77 -14.08 6.38
CA ALA A 56 -0.48 -14.89 7.56
C ALA A 56 -1.60 -15.91 7.83
N ALA A 57 -2.86 -15.50 7.71
CA ALA A 57 -4.02 -16.38 7.84
C ALA A 57 -4.01 -17.51 6.79
N GLY A 58 -3.70 -17.19 5.53
CA GLY A 58 -3.60 -18.17 4.45
C GLY A 58 -2.46 -19.17 4.66
N ARG A 59 -1.27 -18.70 5.07
CA ARG A 59 -0.14 -19.58 5.42
C ARG A 59 -0.44 -20.47 6.61
N ALA A 60 -1.06 -19.94 7.67
CA ALA A 60 -1.39 -20.70 8.86
C ALA A 60 -2.46 -21.77 8.59
N ALA A 61 -3.48 -21.46 7.77
CA ALA A 61 -4.45 -22.45 7.30
C ALA A 61 -3.77 -23.55 6.47
N GLY A 62 -2.90 -23.18 5.52
CA GLY A 62 -2.23 -24.12 4.64
C GLY A 62 -1.17 -25.01 5.31
N VAL A 63 -0.50 -24.51 6.36
CA VAL A 63 0.60 -25.23 7.04
C VAL A 63 0.14 -25.96 8.29
N ALA A 64 -0.76 -25.35 9.09
CA ALA A 64 -1.12 -25.85 10.41
C ALA A 64 -2.57 -26.37 10.49
N GLY A 65 -3.38 -26.22 9.42
CA GLY A 65 -4.79 -26.61 9.42
C GLY A 65 -5.63 -25.85 10.46
N VAL A 66 -5.14 -24.69 10.92
CA VAL A 66 -5.81 -23.83 11.88
C VAL A 66 -6.95 -23.11 11.18
N ASP A 67 -8.11 -23.02 11.84
CA ASP A 67 -9.22 -22.19 11.38
C ASP A 67 -8.83 -20.71 11.47
N THR A 68 -8.53 -20.11 10.33
CA THR A 68 -8.19 -18.69 10.19
C THR A 68 -9.29 -17.92 9.46
N THR A 69 -10.50 -18.47 9.34
CA THR A 69 -11.62 -17.81 8.66
C THR A 69 -11.94 -16.46 9.29
N ALA A 70 -11.92 -16.36 10.62
CA ALA A 70 -12.15 -15.11 11.33
C ALA A 70 -11.09 -14.02 11.01
N ASP A 71 -9.82 -14.41 10.87
CA ASP A 71 -8.73 -13.50 10.54
C ASP A 71 -8.78 -13.02 9.09
N ALA A 72 -9.12 -13.93 8.16
CA ALA A 72 -9.31 -13.59 6.76
C ALA A 72 -10.50 -12.63 6.56
N GLU A 73 -11.60 -12.85 7.27
CA GLU A 73 -12.73 -11.93 7.28
C GLU A 73 -12.40 -10.58 7.92
N ALA A 74 -11.62 -10.56 9.00
CA ALA A 74 -11.18 -9.33 9.64
C ALA A 74 -10.33 -8.48 8.68
N ALA A 75 -9.40 -9.11 7.96
CA ALA A 75 -8.60 -8.46 6.93
C ALA A 75 -9.48 -7.90 5.79
N ARG A 76 -10.46 -8.69 5.29
CA ARG A 76 -11.43 -8.22 4.28
C ARG A 76 -12.19 -6.97 4.75
N ARG A 77 -12.73 -7.00 5.97
CA ARG A 77 -13.46 -5.85 6.55
C ARG A 77 -12.57 -4.62 6.70
N GLU A 78 -11.29 -4.79 7.04
CA GLU A 78 -10.37 -3.66 7.15
C GLU A 78 -10.08 -3.02 5.78
N VAL A 79 -9.91 -3.82 4.72
CA VAL A 79 -9.75 -3.30 3.36
C VAL A 79 -10.95 -2.49 2.91
N GLU A 80 -12.17 -2.94 3.22
CA GLU A 80 -13.40 -2.19 2.93
C GLU A 80 -13.46 -0.84 3.66
N ARG A 81 -13.01 -0.80 4.93
CA ARG A 81 -12.92 0.47 5.68
C ARG A 81 -11.89 1.41 5.07
N VAL A 82 -10.72 0.91 4.71
CA VAL A 82 -9.67 1.72 4.07
C VAL A 82 -10.16 2.26 2.72
N GLU A 83 -10.91 1.48 1.94
CA GLU A 83 -11.54 1.94 0.70
C GLU A 83 -12.52 3.08 0.93
N ALA A 84 -13.39 2.97 1.94
CA ALA A 84 -14.35 4.01 2.30
C ALA A 84 -13.65 5.29 2.76
N ASP A 85 -12.67 5.17 3.65
CA ASP A 85 -11.88 6.29 4.16
C ASP A 85 -11.13 7.00 3.02
N LEU A 86 -10.58 6.24 2.07
CA LEU A 86 -9.89 6.80 0.91
C LEU A 86 -10.84 7.55 -0.03
N LYS A 87 -12.04 7.02 -0.28
CA LYS A 87 -13.07 7.72 -1.08
C LYS A 87 -13.49 9.04 -0.44
N ASP A 88 -13.61 9.06 0.88
CA ASP A 88 -13.95 10.29 1.62
C ASP A 88 -12.78 11.27 1.69
N LEU A 89 -11.55 10.77 1.66
CA LEU A 89 -10.36 11.61 1.52
C LEU A 89 -10.29 12.22 0.12
N GLN A 90 -10.49 11.43 -0.94
CA GLN A 90 -10.48 11.89 -2.35
C GLN A 90 -11.41 13.08 -2.61
N LYS A 91 -12.57 13.16 -1.94
CA LYS A 91 -13.51 14.30 -2.05
C LYS A 91 -12.90 15.62 -1.55
N ARG A 92 -11.89 15.54 -0.69
CA ARG A 92 -11.25 16.67 0.00
C ARG A 92 -9.80 16.91 -0.43
N LEU A 93 -9.25 16.05 -1.29
CA LEU A 93 -7.88 16.16 -1.80
C LEU A 93 -7.75 17.18 -2.92
N GLU A 94 -6.62 17.89 -2.91
CA GLU A 94 -6.21 18.76 -4.00
C GLU A 94 -5.69 17.93 -5.20
N ALA A 95 -5.63 18.54 -6.38
CA ALA A 95 -5.26 17.85 -7.62
C ALA A 95 -3.88 17.16 -7.56
N ALA A 96 -2.94 17.70 -6.78
CA ALA A 96 -1.61 17.12 -6.59
C ALA A 96 -1.64 15.78 -5.85
N ASP A 97 -2.56 15.60 -4.90
CA ASP A 97 -2.66 14.40 -4.07
C ASP A 97 -3.62 13.35 -4.65
N LYS A 98 -4.48 13.74 -5.61
CA LYS A 98 -5.40 12.82 -6.30
C LYS A 98 -4.69 11.67 -6.98
N LEU A 99 -3.55 11.92 -7.63
CA LEU A 99 -2.78 10.87 -8.30
C LEU A 99 -2.35 9.76 -7.33
N ARG A 100 -1.91 10.11 -6.12
CA ARG A 100 -1.54 9.14 -5.09
C ARG A 100 -2.76 8.40 -4.54
N ALA A 101 -3.86 9.12 -4.34
CA ALA A 101 -5.11 8.51 -3.91
C ALA A 101 -5.67 7.51 -4.92
N ASP A 102 -5.56 7.82 -6.22
CA ASP A 102 -5.98 6.94 -7.31
C ASP A 102 -5.09 5.68 -7.37
N GLN A 103 -3.77 5.83 -7.23
CA GLN A 103 -2.85 4.68 -7.11
C GLN A 103 -3.17 3.79 -5.91
N LEU A 104 -3.48 4.38 -4.76
CA LEU A 104 -3.88 3.62 -3.58
C LEU A 104 -5.22 2.92 -3.79
N MET A 105 -6.16 3.55 -4.48
CA MET A 105 -7.43 2.94 -4.87
C MET A 105 -7.22 1.72 -5.77
N ASP A 106 -6.34 1.82 -6.76
CA ASP A 106 -6.00 0.71 -7.65
C ASP A 106 -5.41 -0.47 -6.87
N LYS A 107 -4.48 -0.21 -5.93
CA LYS A 107 -3.94 -1.24 -5.02
C LYS A 107 -5.04 -1.92 -4.20
N ILE A 108 -5.99 -1.15 -3.67
CA ILE A 108 -7.13 -1.70 -2.91
C ILE A 108 -7.98 -2.59 -3.80
N GLN A 109 -8.29 -2.17 -5.03
CA GLN A 109 -9.09 -2.96 -5.96
C GLN A 109 -8.37 -4.24 -6.40
N GLU A 110 -7.06 -4.18 -6.64
CA GLU A 110 -6.22 -5.35 -6.92
C GLU A 110 -6.27 -6.33 -5.75
N PHE A 111 -6.05 -5.85 -4.52
CA PHE A 111 -6.09 -6.70 -3.34
C PHE A 111 -7.49 -7.30 -3.10
N LYS A 112 -8.57 -6.55 -3.34
CA LYS A 112 -9.94 -7.11 -3.28
C LYS A 112 -10.19 -8.22 -4.29
N LYS A 113 -9.54 -8.19 -5.45
CA LYS A 113 -9.61 -9.29 -6.43
C LYS A 113 -8.86 -10.52 -5.92
N GLU A 114 -7.69 -10.34 -5.30
CA GLU A 114 -6.92 -11.42 -4.66
C GLU A 114 -7.68 -12.04 -3.48
N LEU A 115 -8.44 -11.23 -2.74
CA LEU A 115 -9.24 -11.67 -1.61
C LEU A 115 -10.43 -12.53 -2.03
N ARG A 116 -10.90 -12.46 -3.27
CA ARG A 116 -12.18 -13.02 -3.73
C ARG A 116 -12.05 -14.48 -4.16
#